data_AF-A0A660M5T8-F1
#
_entry.id   AF-A0A660M5T8-F1
#
_cell.length_a   1.000
_cell.length_b   1.000
_cell.length_c   1.000
_cell.angle_alpha   90.00
_cell.angle_beta   90.00
_cell.angle_gamma   90.00
#
_symmetry.space_group_name_H-M   'P 1'
#
loop_
_entity.id
_entity.type
_entity.pdbx_description
1 polymer ?
#
loop_
_entity_poly.entity_id
_entity_poly.type
_entity_poly.pdbx_seq_one_letter_code
_entity_poly.pdbx_strand_id
1 'polypeptide(L)'
;MTHLIKANRHLHRAVRCLLAPYRAHLDARQRRIYDAWQRQHTEQPPALASLTEQPRISIIVPTYNTPIPFLREMVQSVVAQSYPHWELILVDDASTNETTRQAICDLAEDIPQLKPFFLDKNRHIAGATNYGIAQATGEYIALLDHDDTLHPDALLWVAAAIDRTGAQFVYTDETKMDEHGRPYQPFFKPDWNEDFLRAVNYITHFAVMSRQLLTEVGGEDGVYNGTQDWELFLRLTRALQPEQIAHVPQILYYWRVHQASTAKDLDAKPYV
;
A
#
# COMPACT_ATOMS: atom_id res chain seq x y z
N MET A 1 -7.06 -30.97 -9.66
CA MET A 1 -7.94 -30.33 -10.66
C MET A 1 -7.44 -28.95 -11.13
N THR A 2 -6.62 -28.25 -10.35
CA THR A 2 -6.12 -26.88 -10.66
C THR A 2 -5.06 -26.83 -11.78
N HIS A 3 -4.24 -27.88 -11.94
CA HIS A 3 -3.23 -27.96 -13.01
C HIS A 3 -3.80 -28.22 -14.41
N LEU A 4 -4.98 -28.87 -14.52
CA LEU A 4 -5.62 -29.16 -15.81
C LEU A 4 -6.28 -27.93 -16.46
N ILE A 5 -6.72 -26.96 -15.66
CA ILE A 5 -7.36 -25.72 -16.16
C ILE A 5 -6.30 -24.74 -16.66
N LYS A 6 -5.12 -24.64 -16.00
CA LYS A 6 -4.00 -23.80 -16.47
C LYS A 6 -3.36 -24.33 -17.76
N ALA A 7 -3.33 -25.65 -17.96
CA ALA A 7 -2.76 -26.27 -19.17
C ALA A 7 -3.64 -26.10 -20.43
N ASN A 8 -4.92 -25.76 -20.28
CA ASN A 8 -5.87 -25.70 -21.40
C ASN A 8 -6.41 -24.28 -21.60
N ARG A 9 -5.66 -23.45 -22.34
CA ARG A 9 -5.97 -22.03 -22.61
C ARG A 9 -7.40 -21.82 -23.14
N HIS A 10 -7.94 -22.77 -23.90
CA HIS A 10 -9.30 -22.72 -24.43
C HIS A 10 -10.35 -22.90 -23.33
N LEU A 11 -10.15 -23.84 -22.41
CA LEU A 11 -11.04 -24.06 -21.27
C LEU A 11 -10.98 -22.87 -20.29
N HIS A 12 -9.79 -22.35 -20.00
CA HIS A 12 -9.62 -21.18 -19.15
C HIS A 12 -10.31 -19.93 -19.76
N ARG A 13 -10.19 -19.73 -21.08
CA ARG A 13 -10.89 -18.65 -21.78
C ARG A 13 -12.41 -18.83 -21.75
N ALA A 14 -12.91 -20.06 -21.95
CA ALA A 14 -14.34 -20.36 -21.90
C ALA A 14 -14.92 -20.10 -20.50
N VAL A 15 -14.24 -20.55 -19.43
CA VAL A 15 -14.65 -20.28 -18.04
C VAL A 15 -14.62 -18.78 -17.73
N ARG A 16 -13.58 -18.05 -18.16
CA ARG A 16 -13.55 -16.58 -18.02
C ARG A 16 -14.71 -15.89 -18.74
N CYS A 17 -15.04 -16.30 -19.97
CA CYS A 17 -16.19 -15.76 -20.71
C CYS A 17 -17.52 -16.05 -20.01
N LEU A 18 -17.68 -17.25 -19.44
CA LEU A 18 -18.89 -17.64 -18.69
C LEU A 18 -19.04 -16.86 -17.38
N LEU A 19 -17.93 -16.59 -16.69
CA LEU A 19 -17.91 -15.87 -15.41
C LEU A 19 -17.89 -14.34 -15.58
N ALA A 20 -17.53 -13.81 -16.75
CA ALA A 20 -17.41 -12.38 -16.98
C ALA A 20 -18.70 -11.58 -16.67
N PRO A 21 -19.91 -12.02 -17.08
CA PRO A 21 -21.14 -11.32 -16.70
C PRO A 21 -21.37 -11.30 -15.20
N TYR A 22 -21.05 -12.41 -14.51
CA TYR A 22 -21.18 -12.51 -13.06
C TYR A 22 -20.18 -11.61 -12.34
N ARG A 23 -18.93 -11.55 -12.80
CA ARG A 23 -17.91 -10.63 -12.27
C ARG A 23 -18.31 -9.17 -12.46
N ALA A 24 -18.80 -8.79 -13.64
CA ALA A 24 -19.31 -7.45 -13.90
C ALA A 24 -20.49 -7.08 -12.98
N HIS A 25 -21.38 -8.04 -12.70
CA HIS A 25 -22.47 -7.85 -11.74
C HIS A 25 -21.95 -7.63 -10.31
N LEU A 26 -20.97 -8.41 -9.87
CA LEU A 26 -20.33 -8.23 -8.56
C LEU A 26 -19.63 -6.88 -8.45
N ASP A 27 -18.84 -6.50 -9.45
CA ASP A 27 -18.13 -5.22 -9.48
C ASP A 27 -19.12 -4.03 -9.45
N ALA A 28 -20.24 -4.12 -10.18
CA ALA A 28 -21.30 -3.11 -10.12
C ALA A 28 -21.99 -3.04 -8.75
N ARG A 29 -22.17 -4.17 -8.07
CA ARG A 29 -22.71 -4.21 -6.71
C ARG A 29 -21.73 -3.57 -5.72
N GLN A 30 -20.44 -3.90 -5.81
CA GLN A 30 -19.39 -3.34 -4.97
C GLN A 30 -19.27 -1.82 -5.17
N ARG A 31 -19.39 -1.34 -6.42
CA ARG A 31 -19.39 0.09 -6.71
C ARG A 31 -20.53 0.81 -6.00
N ARG A 32 -21.74 0.24 -5.99
CA ARG A 32 -22.87 0.82 -5.25
C ARG A 32 -22.63 0.89 -3.75
N ILE A 33 -21.89 -0.08 -3.18
CA ILE A 33 -21.51 -0.05 -1.77
C ILE A 33 -20.54 1.11 -1.52
N TYR A 34 -19.52 1.27 -2.36
CA TYR A 34 -18.61 2.41 -2.30
C TYR A 34 -19.36 3.74 -2.44
N ASP A 35 -20.22 3.90 -3.45
CA ASP A 35 -20.99 5.12 -3.68
C ASP A 35 -21.97 5.44 -2.54
N ALA A 36 -22.49 4.41 -1.87
CA ALA A 36 -23.33 4.58 -0.68
C ALA A 36 -22.50 5.05 0.52
N TRP A 37 -21.36 4.40 0.76
CA TRP A 37 -20.41 4.84 1.79
C TRP A 37 -19.97 6.27 1.54
N GLN A 38 -19.49 6.61 0.33
CA GLN A 38 -19.00 7.95 0.00
C GLN A 38 -20.06 9.05 0.20
N ARG A 39 -21.34 8.76 -0.05
CA ARG A 39 -22.43 9.73 0.18
C ARG A 39 -22.79 9.90 1.66
N GLN A 40 -22.62 8.86 2.46
CA GLN A 40 -22.92 8.87 3.90
C GLN A 40 -21.72 9.33 4.73
N HIS A 41 -20.52 9.18 4.17
CA HIS A 41 -19.27 9.48 4.80
C HIS A 41 -19.01 10.99 4.74
N THR A 42 -19.32 11.67 5.84
CA THR A 42 -19.14 13.12 5.98
C THR A 42 -17.99 13.49 6.90
N GLU A 43 -17.27 12.51 7.45
CA GLU A 43 -16.15 12.81 8.34
C GLU A 43 -15.07 13.53 7.55
N GLN A 44 -14.57 14.60 8.16
CA GLN A 44 -13.45 15.36 7.65
C GLN A 44 -12.22 14.94 8.44
N PRO A 45 -11.02 14.95 7.83
CA PRO A 45 -9.80 14.77 8.60
C PRO A 45 -9.72 15.83 9.71
N PRO A 46 -9.10 15.49 10.86
CA PRO A 46 -8.79 16.47 11.89
C PRO A 46 -7.97 17.61 11.31
N ALA A 47 -8.17 18.84 11.81
CA ALA A 47 -7.36 19.97 11.36
C ALA A 47 -5.90 19.77 11.78
N LEU A 48 -4.95 20.00 10.89
CA LEU A 48 -3.51 19.88 11.22
C LEU A 48 -3.13 20.67 12.48
N ALA A 49 -3.72 21.85 12.67
CA ALA A 49 -3.47 22.72 13.82
C ALA A 49 -3.99 22.17 15.16
N SER A 50 -4.84 21.13 15.15
CA SER A 50 -5.31 20.50 16.39
C SER A 50 -4.42 19.36 16.87
N LEU A 51 -3.43 18.92 16.08
CA LEU A 51 -2.52 17.85 16.46
C LEU A 51 -1.47 18.36 17.44
N THR A 52 -1.31 17.67 18.56
CA THR A 52 -0.27 18.01 19.55
C THR A 52 1.10 17.49 19.12
N GLU A 53 1.14 16.28 18.59
CA GLU A 53 2.29 15.64 17.98
C GLU A 53 2.11 15.59 16.45
N GLN A 54 3.18 15.92 15.74
CA GLN A 54 3.19 15.92 14.28
C GLN A 54 4.36 15.08 13.78
N PRO A 55 4.28 13.74 13.94
CA PRO A 55 5.38 12.85 13.65
C PRO A 55 5.72 12.84 12.17
N ARG A 56 7.00 12.85 11.85
CA ARG A 56 7.42 12.74 10.45
C ARG A 56 7.20 11.31 9.94
N ILE A 57 6.53 11.17 8.79
CA ILE A 57 6.26 9.87 8.16
C ILE A 57 7.17 9.68 6.93
N SER A 58 8.03 8.66 6.94
CA SER A 58 8.80 8.23 5.77
C SER A 58 8.00 7.20 4.98
N ILE A 59 7.65 7.54 3.74
CA ILE A 59 6.89 6.67 2.84
C ILE A 59 7.89 5.88 2.02
N ILE A 60 7.88 4.56 2.15
CA ILE A 60 8.81 3.67 1.47
C ILE A 60 8.11 3.07 0.25
N VAL A 61 8.71 3.28 -0.91
CA VAL A 61 8.19 2.77 -2.19
C VAL A 61 9.27 2.00 -2.91
N PRO A 62 9.29 0.66 -2.82
CA PRO A 62 10.11 -0.17 -3.71
C PRO A 62 9.52 -0.15 -5.13
N THR A 63 10.34 0.04 -6.15
CA THR A 63 9.91 0.14 -7.56
C THR A 63 10.79 -0.69 -8.47
N TYR A 64 10.19 -1.40 -9.42
CA TYR A 64 10.92 -2.19 -10.43
C TYR A 64 10.16 -2.19 -11.76
N ASN A 65 10.75 -1.58 -12.78
CA ASN A 65 10.17 -1.43 -14.12
C ASN A 65 8.74 -0.85 -14.12
N THR A 66 8.46 0.05 -13.18
CA THR A 66 7.14 0.67 -13.02
C THR A 66 6.78 1.51 -14.25
N PRO A 67 5.55 1.34 -14.80
CA PRO A 67 5.05 2.20 -15.86
C PRO A 67 5.05 3.67 -15.43
N ILE A 68 5.63 4.55 -16.26
CA ILE A 68 5.80 5.97 -15.96
C ILE A 68 4.48 6.66 -15.53
N PRO A 69 3.31 6.40 -16.16
CA PRO A 69 2.05 7.00 -15.72
C PRO A 69 1.70 6.63 -14.27
N PHE A 70 1.92 5.37 -13.87
CA PHE A 70 1.61 4.92 -12.52
C PHE A 70 2.57 5.50 -11.50
N LEU A 71 3.88 5.54 -11.83
CA LEU A 71 4.89 6.17 -11.01
C LEU A 71 4.56 7.65 -10.74
N ARG A 72 4.19 8.40 -11.79
CA ARG A 72 3.85 9.82 -11.68
C ARG A 72 2.58 10.04 -10.85
N GLU A 73 1.54 9.24 -11.06
CA GLU A 73 0.30 9.33 -10.27
C GLU A 73 0.52 8.98 -8.79
N MET A 74 1.33 7.95 -8.50
CA MET A 74 1.71 7.58 -7.14
C MET A 74 2.45 8.73 -6.44
N VAL A 75 3.51 9.27 -7.08
CA VAL A 75 4.26 10.41 -6.52
C VAL A 75 3.36 11.63 -6.32
N GLN A 76 2.50 11.95 -7.29
CA GLN A 76 1.55 13.07 -7.15
C GLN A 76 0.59 12.87 -5.98
N SER A 77 0.13 11.64 -5.71
CA SER A 77 -0.74 11.36 -4.57
C SER A 77 -0.06 11.59 -3.21
N VAL A 78 1.27 11.40 -3.14
CA VAL A 78 2.08 11.72 -1.96
C VAL A 78 2.34 13.23 -1.85
N VAL A 79 2.69 13.89 -2.96
CA VAL A 79 2.93 15.35 -2.97
C VAL A 79 1.68 16.13 -2.61
N ALA A 80 0.50 15.64 -3.00
CA ALA A 80 -0.79 16.28 -2.72
C ALA A 80 -1.31 16.05 -1.30
N GLN A 81 -0.55 15.39 -0.41
CA GLN A 81 -0.98 15.14 0.96
C GLN A 81 -1.21 16.45 1.74
N SER A 82 -2.33 16.54 2.45
CA SER A 82 -2.65 17.68 3.32
C SER A 82 -1.79 17.73 4.58
N TYR A 83 -1.16 16.61 4.95
CA TYR A 83 -0.16 16.53 5.99
C TYR A 83 1.22 16.88 5.43
N PRO A 84 1.97 17.84 6.01
CA PRO A 84 3.22 18.32 5.41
C PRO A 84 4.48 17.57 5.88
N HIS A 85 4.41 16.80 6.97
CA HIS A 85 5.60 16.20 7.59
C HIS A 85 5.89 14.81 7.06
N TRP A 86 6.32 14.75 5.80
CA TRP A 86 6.68 13.50 5.15
C TRP A 86 8.02 13.57 4.40
N GLU A 87 8.54 12.40 4.08
CA GLU A 87 9.52 12.20 3.02
C GLU A 87 9.13 10.98 2.20
N LEU A 88 9.50 10.98 0.93
CA LEU A 88 9.24 9.86 0.03
C LEU A 88 10.56 9.21 -0.32
N ILE A 89 10.72 7.95 0.04
CA ILE A 89 11.92 7.15 -0.23
C ILE A 89 11.59 6.17 -1.33
N LEU A 90 12.07 6.48 -2.52
CA LEU A 90 11.78 5.71 -3.73
C LEU A 90 13.01 4.85 -4.07
N VAL A 91 12.88 3.54 -3.89
CA VAL A 91 13.98 2.58 -4.07
C VAL A 91 13.79 1.82 -5.37
N ASP A 92 14.56 2.20 -6.40
CA ASP A 92 14.66 1.46 -7.65
C ASP A 92 15.43 0.15 -7.44
N ASP A 93 14.72 -0.98 -7.50
CA ASP A 93 15.26 -2.32 -7.29
C ASP A 93 15.91 -2.88 -8.56
N ALA A 94 16.83 -2.09 -9.12
CA ALA A 94 17.55 -2.34 -10.36
C ALA A 94 16.65 -2.47 -11.59
N SER A 95 15.77 -1.48 -11.85
CA SER A 95 14.96 -1.47 -13.07
C SER A 95 15.82 -1.59 -14.32
N THR A 96 15.43 -2.49 -15.22
CA THR A 96 16.07 -2.67 -16.53
C THR A 96 15.64 -1.62 -17.54
N ASN A 97 14.52 -0.95 -17.30
CA ASN A 97 14.02 0.13 -18.15
C ASN A 97 14.67 1.47 -17.77
N GLU A 98 15.57 1.96 -18.62
CA GLU A 98 16.25 3.26 -18.43
C GLU A 98 15.26 4.44 -18.35
N THR A 99 14.13 4.37 -19.06
CA THR A 99 13.12 5.45 -19.02
C THR A 99 12.44 5.55 -17.66
N THR A 100 12.26 4.44 -16.95
CA THR A 100 11.76 4.44 -15.57
C THR A 100 12.78 5.10 -14.65
N ARG A 101 14.06 4.77 -14.77
CA ARG A 101 15.14 5.37 -13.96
C ARG A 101 15.28 6.86 -14.20
N GLN A 102 15.22 7.30 -15.46
CA GLN A 102 15.24 8.72 -15.81
C GLN A 102 14.04 9.46 -15.21
N ALA A 103 12.83 8.89 -15.31
CA ALA A 103 11.64 9.50 -14.73
C ALA A 103 11.75 9.68 -13.20
N ILE A 104 12.41 8.74 -12.50
CA ILE A 104 12.70 8.86 -11.06
C ILE A 104 13.62 10.06 -10.79
N CYS A 105 14.69 10.22 -11.58
CA CYS A 105 15.59 11.36 -11.46
C CYS A 105 14.86 12.69 -11.68
N ASP A 106 14.08 12.80 -12.76
CA ASP A 106 13.32 14.00 -13.08
C ASP A 106 12.37 14.39 -11.94
N LEU A 107 11.66 13.41 -11.36
CA LEU A 107 10.76 13.64 -10.22
C LEU A 107 11.51 14.09 -8.96
N ALA A 108 12.71 13.57 -8.72
CA ALA A 108 13.53 13.94 -7.57
C ALA A 108 14.11 15.36 -7.67
N GLU A 109 14.38 15.84 -8.88
CA GLU A 109 14.82 17.22 -9.10
C GLU A 109 13.72 18.23 -8.74
N ASP A 110 12.47 17.91 -9.06
CA ASP A 110 11.32 18.78 -8.81
C ASP A 110 10.78 18.71 -7.37
N ILE A 111 11.02 17.61 -6.65
CA ILE A 111 10.40 17.32 -5.34
C ILE A 111 11.48 17.11 -4.28
N PRO A 112 11.84 18.14 -3.48
CA PRO A 112 12.91 18.05 -2.49
C PRO A 112 12.71 16.98 -1.40
N GLN A 113 11.46 16.62 -1.09
CA GLN A 113 11.12 15.57 -0.14
C GLN A 113 11.24 14.15 -0.72
N LEU A 114 11.40 14.00 -2.04
CA LEU A 114 11.60 12.72 -2.71
C LEU A 114 13.09 12.38 -2.76
N LYS A 115 13.46 11.26 -2.15
CA LYS A 115 14.82 10.73 -2.11
C LYS A 115 14.90 9.46 -2.96
N PRO A 116 15.49 9.52 -4.16
CA PRO A 116 15.66 8.35 -5.01
C PRO A 116 16.90 7.54 -4.58
N PHE A 117 16.76 6.23 -4.56
CA PHE A 117 17.86 5.30 -4.35
C PHE A 117 17.85 4.24 -5.44
N PHE A 118 19.01 3.92 -6.00
CA PHE A 118 19.15 2.95 -7.07
C PHE A 118 20.00 1.77 -6.60
N LEU A 119 19.43 0.58 -6.58
CA LEU A 119 20.15 -0.64 -6.24
C LEU A 119 20.89 -1.18 -7.47
N ASP A 120 22.10 -1.70 -7.25
CA ASP A 120 22.93 -2.30 -8.31
C ASP A 120 22.41 -3.66 -8.79
N LYS A 121 21.59 -4.31 -7.97
CA LYS A 121 20.99 -5.62 -8.24
C LYS A 121 19.60 -5.68 -7.66
N ASN A 122 18.72 -6.42 -8.32
CA ASN A 122 17.38 -6.71 -7.83
C ASN A 122 17.48 -7.55 -6.54
N ARG A 123 16.87 -7.05 -5.46
CA ARG A 123 16.81 -7.68 -4.13
C ARG A 123 15.38 -8.09 -3.76
N HIS A 124 14.47 -7.98 -4.73
CA HIS A 124 13.03 -8.16 -4.57
C HIS A 124 12.42 -7.18 -3.55
N ILE A 125 11.10 -7.27 -3.39
CA ILE A 125 10.32 -6.32 -2.58
C ILE A 125 10.88 -6.19 -1.16
N ALA A 126 11.12 -7.29 -0.44
CA ALA A 126 11.63 -7.23 0.93
C ALA A 126 13.00 -6.55 1.03
N GLY A 127 13.91 -6.86 0.09
CA GLY A 127 15.25 -6.28 0.09
C GLY A 127 15.25 -4.79 -0.23
N ALA A 128 14.40 -4.36 -1.16
CA ALA A 128 14.22 -2.95 -1.51
C ALA A 128 13.51 -2.16 -0.41
N THR A 129 12.45 -2.70 0.19
CA THR A 129 11.74 -2.10 1.33
C THR A 129 12.70 -1.90 2.51
N ASN A 130 13.45 -2.94 2.89
CA ASN A 130 14.43 -2.84 3.99
C ASN A 130 15.54 -1.83 3.72
N TYR A 131 16.00 -1.72 2.48
CA TYR A 131 16.93 -0.68 2.11
C TYR A 131 16.32 0.71 2.34
N GLY A 132 15.07 0.92 1.91
CA GLY A 132 14.35 2.17 2.13
C GLY A 132 14.16 2.49 3.61
N ILE A 133 13.76 1.50 4.43
CA ILE A 133 13.64 1.64 5.89
C ILE A 133 14.96 2.11 6.51
N ALA A 134 16.10 1.57 6.06
CA ALA A 134 17.41 1.97 6.58
C ALA A 134 17.82 3.41 6.19
N GLN A 135 17.24 3.98 5.13
CA GLN A 135 17.45 5.38 4.73
C GLN A 135 16.46 6.36 5.38
N ALA A 136 15.44 5.85 6.05
CA ALA A 136 14.36 6.65 6.61
C ALA A 136 14.78 7.49 7.81
N THR A 137 14.31 8.74 7.83
CA THR A 137 14.56 9.71 8.91
C THR A 137 13.31 10.05 9.71
N GLY A 138 12.13 9.66 9.24
CA GLY A 138 10.86 9.79 9.93
C GLY A 138 10.77 8.90 11.16
N GLU A 139 9.86 9.27 12.05
CA GLU A 139 9.53 8.50 13.26
C GLU A 139 8.67 7.29 12.90
N TYR A 140 7.87 7.41 11.84
CA TYR A 140 7.00 6.37 11.32
C TYR A 140 7.35 6.03 9.88
N ILE A 141 7.15 4.78 9.52
CA ILE A 141 7.33 4.21 8.19
C ILE A 141 5.96 3.85 7.64
N ALA A 142 5.64 4.38 6.46
CA ALA A 142 4.45 4.03 5.69
C ALA A 142 4.84 3.18 4.48
N LEU A 143 4.15 2.07 4.25
CA LEU A 143 4.37 1.21 3.08
C LEU A 143 3.40 1.60 1.96
N LEU A 144 3.92 1.84 0.76
CA LEU A 144 3.13 2.20 -0.43
C LEU A 144 3.68 1.48 -1.67
N ASP A 145 2.79 0.83 -2.42
CA ASP A 145 3.15 0.21 -3.69
C ASP A 145 3.35 1.27 -4.80
N HIS A 146 4.32 1.02 -5.67
CA HIS A 146 4.75 1.95 -6.73
C HIS A 146 3.68 2.27 -7.79
N ASP A 147 2.60 1.50 -7.84
CA ASP A 147 1.49 1.59 -8.79
C ASP A 147 0.15 1.97 -8.16
N ASP A 148 0.12 2.23 -6.86
CA ASP A 148 -1.06 2.62 -6.11
C ASP A 148 -1.06 4.12 -5.76
N THR A 149 -2.18 4.62 -5.24
CA THR A 149 -2.30 6.03 -4.81
C THR A 149 -2.93 6.15 -3.44
N LEU A 150 -2.61 7.25 -2.74
CA LEU A 150 -3.20 7.58 -1.45
C LEU A 150 -4.36 8.58 -1.59
N HIS A 151 -5.29 8.51 -0.64
CA HIS A 151 -6.26 9.59 -0.41
C HIS A 151 -5.51 10.89 -0.01
N PRO A 152 -5.91 12.10 -0.46
CA PRO A 152 -5.21 13.35 -0.15
C PRO A 152 -4.97 13.64 1.34
N ASP A 153 -5.80 13.07 2.21
CA ASP A 153 -5.71 13.22 3.66
C ASP A 153 -5.20 11.97 4.41
N ALA A 154 -4.67 10.98 3.69
CA ALA A 154 -4.26 9.69 4.26
C ALA A 154 -3.27 9.87 5.42
N LEU A 155 -2.21 10.65 5.21
CA LEU A 155 -1.19 10.89 6.23
C LEU A 155 -1.72 11.73 7.40
N LEU A 156 -2.67 12.64 7.17
CA LEU A 156 -3.25 13.48 8.21
C LEU A 156 -4.12 12.65 9.16
N TRP A 157 -4.92 11.74 8.61
CA TRP A 157 -5.69 10.78 9.39
C TRP A 157 -4.80 9.84 10.21
N VAL A 158 -3.71 9.34 9.63
CA VAL A 158 -2.73 8.51 10.33
C VAL A 158 -2.05 9.29 11.46
N ALA A 159 -1.54 10.50 11.18
CA ALA A 159 -0.92 11.35 12.18
C ALA A 159 -1.88 11.65 13.35
N ALA A 160 -3.15 11.92 13.05
CA ALA A 160 -4.17 12.16 14.07
C ALA A 160 -4.49 10.91 14.91
N ALA A 161 -4.42 9.71 14.32
CA ALA A 161 -4.56 8.47 15.05
C ALA A 161 -3.38 8.25 16.01
N ILE A 162 -2.16 8.51 15.54
CA ILE A 162 -0.94 8.45 16.35
C ILE A 162 -1.02 9.45 17.51
N ASP A 163 -1.29 10.73 17.23
CA ASP A 163 -1.41 11.80 18.23
C ASP A 163 -2.42 11.45 19.34
N ARG A 164 -3.58 10.91 18.95
CA ARG A 164 -4.66 10.57 19.89
C ARG A 164 -4.36 9.36 20.78
N THR A 165 -3.63 8.36 20.25
CA THR A 165 -3.56 7.03 20.88
C THR A 165 -2.16 6.61 21.30
N GLY A 166 -1.11 7.26 20.77
CA GLY A 166 0.26 6.78 20.87
C GLY A 166 0.50 5.48 20.12
N ALA A 167 -0.33 5.14 19.11
CA ALA A 167 -0.21 3.91 18.36
C ALA A 167 1.17 3.76 17.71
N GLN A 168 1.70 2.54 17.78
CA GLN A 168 2.97 2.16 17.14
C GLN A 168 2.72 1.44 15.82
N PHE A 169 1.49 0.98 15.56
CA PHE A 169 1.07 0.41 14.30
C PHE A 169 -0.34 0.89 13.95
N VAL A 170 -0.48 1.48 12.77
CA VAL A 170 -1.72 2.04 12.24
C VAL A 170 -2.05 1.36 10.93
N TYR A 171 -3.31 1.00 10.72
CA TYR A 171 -3.81 0.58 9.41
C TYR A 171 -5.13 1.23 9.06
N THR A 172 -5.45 1.28 7.76
CA THR A 172 -6.63 1.95 7.23
C THR A 172 -7.50 1.01 6.39
N ASP A 173 -8.74 1.41 6.14
CA ASP A 173 -9.52 0.84 5.05
C ASP A 173 -8.92 1.20 3.69
N GLU A 174 -9.31 0.42 2.68
CA GLU A 174 -8.84 0.58 1.31
C GLU A 174 -9.95 0.27 0.30
N THR A 175 -9.69 0.55 -0.97
CA THR A 175 -10.59 0.16 -2.05
C THR A 175 -9.78 -0.17 -3.30
N LYS A 176 -10.30 -1.10 -4.11
CA LYS A 176 -9.76 -1.28 -5.45
C LYS A 176 -10.20 -0.16 -6.38
N MET A 177 -9.26 0.25 -7.22
CA MET A 177 -9.43 1.24 -8.27
C MET A 177 -9.31 0.55 -9.64
N ASP A 178 -10.27 0.81 -10.52
CA ASP A 178 -10.27 0.24 -11.88
C ASP A 178 -9.20 0.89 -12.78
N GLU A 179 -9.00 0.33 -13.99
CA GLU A 179 -8.03 0.84 -14.98
C GLU A 179 -8.33 2.29 -15.43
N HIS A 180 -9.48 2.87 -15.05
CA HIS A 180 -9.85 4.26 -15.32
C HIS A 180 -9.73 5.17 -14.09
N GLY A 181 -9.10 4.70 -13.00
CA GLY A 181 -8.91 5.49 -11.79
C GLY A 181 -10.17 5.61 -10.93
N ARG A 182 -11.18 4.74 -11.12
CA ARG A 182 -12.42 4.82 -10.33
C ARG A 182 -12.45 3.76 -9.23
N PRO A 183 -12.60 4.15 -7.96
CA PRO A 183 -12.85 3.22 -6.86
C PRO A 183 -14.10 2.37 -7.12
N TYR A 184 -14.08 1.10 -6.73
CA TYR A 184 -15.23 0.22 -6.98
C TYR A 184 -15.39 -0.96 -6.02
N GLN A 185 -14.38 -1.36 -5.26
CA GLN A 185 -14.49 -2.47 -4.33
C GLN A 185 -13.85 -2.11 -2.99
N PRO A 186 -14.65 -1.58 -2.03
CA PRO A 186 -14.14 -1.19 -0.73
C PRO A 186 -13.85 -2.42 0.13
N PHE A 187 -12.81 -2.31 0.96
CA PHE A 187 -12.43 -3.24 1.99
C PHE A 187 -12.54 -2.50 3.33
N PHE A 188 -13.72 -2.58 3.94
CA PHE A 188 -13.94 -2.11 5.32
C PHE A 188 -13.41 -3.17 6.28
N LYS A 189 -12.33 -2.85 6.98
CA LYS A 189 -11.63 -3.74 7.86
C LYS A 189 -12.21 -3.65 9.27
N PRO A 190 -12.13 -4.73 10.05
CA PRO A 190 -12.47 -4.64 11.46
C PRO A 190 -11.38 -3.88 12.22
N ASP A 191 -11.73 -3.44 13.42
CA ASP A 191 -10.73 -3.09 14.43
C ASP A 191 -9.84 -4.29 14.77
N TRP A 192 -8.75 -4.04 15.50
CA TRP A 192 -7.69 -5.01 15.73
C TRP A 192 -8.23 -6.38 16.18
N ASN A 193 -7.90 -7.41 15.41
CA ASN A 193 -8.29 -8.79 15.68
C ASN A 193 -7.14 -9.74 15.34
N GLU A 194 -6.46 -10.21 16.39
CA GLU A 194 -5.31 -11.09 16.27
C GLU A 194 -5.63 -12.40 15.54
N ASP A 195 -6.75 -13.05 15.89
CA ASP A 195 -7.13 -14.33 15.29
C ASP A 195 -7.46 -14.18 13.81
N PHE A 196 -8.05 -13.05 13.42
CA PHE A 196 -8.33 -12.79 12.01
C PHE A 196 -7.05 -12.53 11.23
N LEU A 197 -6.08 -11.78 11.78
CA LEU A 197 -4.78 -11.58 11.15
C LEU A 197 -4.04 -12.91 10.97
N ARG A 198 -4.14 -13.83 11.93
CA ARG A 198 -3.53 -15.18 11.83
C ARG A 198 -4.17 -16.05 10.74
N ALA A 199 -5.43 -15.79 10.40
CA ALA A 199 -6.15 -16.53 9.37
C ALA A 199 -5.94 -15.94 7.96
N VAL A 200 -5.87 -14.62 7.85
CA VAL A 200 -5.69 -13.90 6.58
C VAL A 200 -5.05 -12.53 6.83
N ASN A 201 -4.24 -12.06 5.89
CA ASN A 201 -3.76 -10.69 5.89
C ASN A 201 -4.90 -9.70 5.57
N TYR A 202 -5.73 -9.37 6.57
CA TYR A 202 -6.79 -8.38 6.39
C TYR A 202 -6.25 -6.94 6.49
N ILE A 203 -5.02 -6.74 6.97
CA ILE A 203 -4.40 -5.42 7.13
C ILE A 203 -3.91 -4.88 5.80
N THR A 204 -3.20 -5.68 4.99
CA THR A 204 -2.70 -5.30 3.64
C THR A 204 -2.18 -3.85 3.60
N HIS A 205 -2.96 -2.92 3.05
CA HIS A 205 -2.63 -1.50 2.93
C HIS A 205 -3.76 -0.63 3.49
N PHE A 206 -3.56 0.57 3.97
CA PHE A 206 -2.31 1.28 4.15
C PHE A 206 -1.76 0.96 5.54
N ALA A 207 -0.51 0.50 5.63
CA ALA A 207 0.13 0.13 6.88
C ALA A 207 1.20 1.15 7.24
N VAL A 208 1.13 1.70 8.46
CA VAL A 208 2.10 2.67 8.99
C VAL A 208 2.56 2.23 10.37
N MET A 209 3.86 2.06 10.57
CA MET A 209 4.43 1.59 11.83
C MET A 209 5.58 2.46 12.31
N SER A 210 5.79 2.48 13.63
CA SER A 210 6.96 3.12 14.22
C SER A 210 8.25 2.55 13.65
N ARG A 211 9.16 3.44 13.24
CA ARG A 211 10.48 3.06 12.72
C ARG A 211 11.29 2.32 13.78
N GLN A 212 11.14 2.69 15.06
CA GLN A 212 11.79 2.00 16.17
C GLN A 212 11.35 0.54 16.23
N LEU A 213 10.04 0.30 16.30
CA LEU A 213 9.46 -1.04 16.35
C LEU A 213 9.89 -1.87 15.13
N LEU A 214 9.85 -1.28 13.93
CA LEU A 214 10.23 -1.94 12.70
C LEU A 214 11.71 -2.36 12.70
N THR A 215 12.59 -1.54 13.28
CA THR A 215 14.01 -1.85 13.47
C THR A 215 14.21 -2.97 14.49
N GLU A 216 13.47 -2.95 15.60
CA GLU A 216 13.55 -3.97 16.65
C GLU A 216 13.15 -5.37 16.15
N VAL A 217 12.13 -5.45 15.28
CA VAL A 217 11.72 -6.74 14.70
C VAL A 217 12.56 -7.16 13.48
N GLY A 218 13.40 -6.26 12.94
CA GLY A 218 14.34 -6.57 11.86
C GLY A 218 13.82 -6.36 10.43
N GLY A 219 12.74 -5.60 10.22
CA GLY A 219 12.18 -5.34 8.89
C GLY A 219 11.53 -6.57 8.25
N GLU A 220 11.37 -6.55 6.91
CA GLU A 220 10.79 -7.66 6.12
C GLU A 220 11.82 -8.80 5.93
N ASP A 221 11.36 -10.05 5.85
CA ASP A 221 12.22 -11.19 5.51
C ASP A 221 11.97 -11.63 4.05
N GLY A 222 13.03 -11.59 3.23
CA GLY A 222 12.98 -11.94 1.81
C GLY A 222 12.66 -13.40 1.51
N VAL A 223 12.72 -14.29 2.51
CA VAL A 223 12.20 -15.67 2.37
C VAL A 223 10.69 -15.65 2.09
N TYR A 224 9.97 -14.61 2.52
CA TYR A 224 8.53 -14.49 2.41
C TYR A 224 8.07 -13.54 1.31
N ASN A 225 8.92 -13.20 0.33
CA ASN A 225 8.51 -12.38 -0.82
C ASN A 225 7.17 -12.89 -1.42
N GLY A 226 6.20 -11.99 -1.56
CA GLY A 226 4.80 -12.26 -1.92
C GLY A 226 3.83 -12.30 -0.74
N THR A 227 4.34 -12.44 0.47
CA THR A 227 3.62 -12.44 1.76
C THR A 227 4.42 -11.74 2.86
N GLN A 228 5.45 -10.99 2.49
CA GLN A 228 6.44 -10.42 3.41
C GLN A 228 5.81 -9.39 4.36
N ASP A 229 4.79 -8.68 3.90
CA ASP A 229 3.98 -7.76 4.67
C ASP A 229 3.18 -8.48 5.76
N TRP A 230 2.52 -9.59 5.42
CA TRP A 230 1.75 -10.38 6.36
C TRP A 230 2.64 -10.97 7.46
N GLU A 231 3.77 -11.54 7.06
CA GLU A 231 4.76 -12.09 8.00
C GLU A 231 5.29 -11.00 8.94
N LEU A 232 5.64 -9.83 8.40
CA LEU A 232 6.05 -8.67 9.18
C LEU A 232 4.96 -8.23 10.17
N PHE A 233 3.71 -8.11 9.73
CA PHE A 233 2.60 -7.68 10.58
C PHE A 233 2.34 -8.67 11.72
N LEU A 234 2.49 -9.97 11.48
CA LEU A 234 2.41 -10.99 12.54
C LEU A 234 3.54 -10.83 13.58
N ARG A 235 4.76 -10.45 13.18
CA ARG A 235 5.85 -10.17 14.12
C ARG A 235 5.65 -8.88 14.89
N LEU A 236 5.29 -7.79 14.20
CA LEU A 236 5.04 -6.48 14.82
C LEU A 236 3.94 -6.57 15.87
N THR A 237 2.80 -7.16 15.52
CA THR A 237 1.64 -7.22 16.42
C THR A 237 1.87 -8.09 17.65
N ARG A 238 2.76 -9.10 17.57
CA ARG A 238 3.17 -9.90 18.75
C ARG A 238 4.03 -9.14 19.74
N ALA A 239 4.70 -8.07 19.30
CA ALA A 239 5.51 -7.20 20.15
C ALA A 239 4.70 -6.04 20.78
N LEU A 240 3.42 -5.89 20.41
CA LEU A 240 2.57 -4.77 20.81
C LEU A 240 1.44 -5.20 21.73
N GLN A 241 1.00 -4.26 22.59
CA GLN A 241 -0.30 -4.36 23.24
C GLN A 241 -1.41 -3.90 22.28
N PRO A 242 -2.66 -4.41 22.42
CA PRO A 242 -3.78 -4.04 21.56
C PRO A 242 -3.99 -2.52 21.41
N GLU A 243 -3.79 -1.74 22.47
CA GLU A 243 -3.97 -0.28 22.48
C GLU A 243 -2.93 0.46 21.64
N GLN A 244 -1.81 -0.20 21.31
CA GLN A 244 -0.76 0.35 20.45
C GLN A 244 -1.02 0.07 18.96
N ILE A 245 -2.14 -0.57 18.63
CA ILE A 245 -2.58 -0.88 17.27
C ILE A 245 -3.86 -0.08 17.00
N ALA A 246 -3.80 0.85 16.05
CA ALA A 246 -4.94 1.68 15.69
C ALA A 246 -5.47 1.34 14.29
N HIS A 247 -6.78 1.16 14.20
CA HIS A 247 -7.49 1.15 12.94
C HIS A 247 -8.07 2.54 12.66
N VAL A 248 -7.84 3.04 11.45
CA VAL A 248 -8.49 4.24 10.93
C VAL A 248 -9.56 3.79 9.93
N PRO A 249 -10.86 3.85 10.28
CA PRO A 249 -11.97 3.32 9.46
C PRO A 249 -12.32 4.25 8.29
N GLN A 250 -11.30 4.60 7.51
CA GLN A 250 -11.34 5.52 6.38
C GLN A 250 -10.67 4.86 5.18
N ILE A 251 -11.30 4.96 4.01
CA ILE A 251 -10.69 4.50 2.76
C ILE A 251 -9.58 5.49 2.38
N LEU A 252 -8.35 5.14 2.73
CA LEU A 252 -7.17 6.02 2.55
C LEU A 252 -6.17 5.50 1.53
N TYR A 253 -6.40 4.30 1.02
CA TYR A 253 -5.55 3.64 0.03
C TYR A 253 -6.36 3.20 -1.19
N TYR A 254 -5.83 3.49 -2.39
CA TYR A 254 -6.42 3.14 -3.67
C TYR A 254 -5.57 2.09 -4.38
N TRP A 255 -6.01 0.84 -4.27
CA TRP A 255 -5.32 -0.31 -4.84
C TRP A 255 -5.66 -0.49 -6.33
N ARG A 256 -4.72 -0.15 -7.21
CA ARG A 256 -4.91 -0.15 -8.66
C ARG A 256 -4.95 -1.57 -9.22
N VAL A 257 -5.99 -1.85 -10.00
CA VAL A 257 -6.13 -3.11 -10.73
C VAL A 257 -5.59 -2.95 -12.15
N HIS A 258 -4.46 -3.59 -12.47
CA HIS A 258 -3.94 -3.70 -13.85
C HIS A 258 -3.35 -5.08 -14.13
N GLN A 259 -2.92 -5.34 -15.37
CA GLN A 259 -2.46 -6.68 -15.81
C GLN A 259 -1.30 -7.28 -15.01
N ALA A 260 -0.43 -6.45 -14.43
CA ALA A 260 0.73 -6.86 -13.65
C ALA A 260 0.53 -6.69 -12.13
N SER A 261 -0.69 -6.32 -11.69
CA SER A 261 -0.99 -6.12 -10.27
C SER A 261 -1.62 -7.37 -9.64
N THR A 262 -1.23 -7.66 -8.40
CA THR A 262 -1.84 -8.70 -7.56
C THR A 262 -3.32 -8.49 -7.31
N ALA A 263 -3.82 -7.25 -7.46
CA ALA A 263 -5.23 -6.92 -7.37
C ALA A 263 -6.08 -7.64 -8.43
N LYS A 264 -5.48 -7.93 -9.59
CA LYS A 264 -6.13 -8.61 -10.72
C LYS A 264 -5.96 -10.12 -10.68
N ASP A 265 -4.76 -10.59 -10.32
CA ASP A 265 -4.38 -12.00 -10.27
C ASP A 265 -3.25 -12.19 -9.24
N LEU A 266 -3.39 -13.15 -8.32
CA LEU A 266 -2.36 -13.43 -7.30
C LEU A 266 -1.03 -13.87 -7.92
N ASP A 267 -1.07 -14.42 -9.14
CA ASP A 267 0.12 -14.84 -9.90
C ASP A 267 0.76 -13.69 -10.72
N ALA A 268 0.28 -12.44 -10.60
CA ALA A 268 0.71 -11.33 -11.47
C ALA A 268 2.15 -10.86 -11.21
N LYS A 269 2.64 -11.01 -9.97
CA LYS A 269 4.03 -10.72 -9.58
C LYS A 269 4.77 -12.07 -9.40
N PRO A 270 5.83 -12.37 -10.16
CA PRO A 270 6.61 -13.59 -9.96
C PRO A 270 7.48 -13.41 -8.72
N TYR A 271 7.06 -13.99 -7.60
CA TYR A 271 7.79 -13.95 -6.33
C TYR A 271 8.92 -14.98 -6.23
N VAL A 272 9.39 -15.50 -7.37
CA VAL A 272 10.43 -16.55 -7.50
C VAL A 272 11.32 -16.27 -8.70
#